data_AF-A0A9P5PZJ7-F1
#
_entry.id   AF-A0A9P5PZJ7-F1
#
_cell.length_a   1.000
_cell.length_b   1.000
_cell.length_c   1.000
_cell.angle_alpha   90.00
_cell.angle_beta   90.00
_cell.angle_gamma   90.00
#
_symmetry.space_group_name_H-M   'P 1'
#
loop_
_entity.id
_entity.type
_entity.pdbx_description
1 polymer ?
#
loop_
_entity_poly.entity_id
_entity_poly.type
_entity_poly.pdbx_seq_one_letter_code
_entity_poly.pdbx_strand_id
1 'polypeptide(L)'
;MSKLSWARVGLYGALLIFSFILFVLSCARINYTLHLSRGDPLNNGRDFYDPVVPELIFTTLVTMGWSGLMLFLFFKGTLKIRFLRLYGDELVGLVILWLFWIGGAAAASTLWGNLSFCQQFQACQVLSALETFAWFGWLTLTAMIIISVVVVIQSRNNQGKGLAESIPTRYDTVGNKEQVEIAV
;
A
#
# COMPACT_ATOMS: atom_id res chain seq x y z
N MET A 1 -19.44 -9.81 -10.05
CA MET A 1 -18.27 -9.26 -9.32
C MET A 1 -18.76 -8.25 -8.31
N SER A 2 -18.54 -8.49 -7.02
CA SER A 2 -19.04 -7.61 -5.96
C SER A 2 -18.33 -6.24 -6.01
N LYS A 3 -19.06 -5.16 -5.70
CA LYS A 3 -18.53 -3.78 -5.61
C LYS A 3 -17.29 -3.69 -4.69
N LEU A 4 -17.20 -4.60 -3.73
CA LEU A 4 -16.12 -4.69 -2.75
C LEU A 4 -14.77 -5.11 -3.36
N SER A 5 -14.75 -6.02 -4.33
CA SER A 5 -13.52 -6.44 -4.99
C SER A 5 -12.90 -5.29 -5.79
N TRP A 6 -13.72 -4.49 -6.48
CA TRP A 6 -13.25 -3.31 -7.19
C TRP A 6 -12.71 -2.22 -6.27
N ALA A 7 -13.35 -2.01 -5.11
CA ALA A 7 -12.84 -1.07 -4.11
C ALA A 7 -11.44 -1.47 -3.61
N ARG A 8 -11.20 -2.77 -3.39
CA ARG A 8 -9.88 -3.28 -2.98
C ARG A 8 -8.80 -3.05 -4.02
N VAL A 9 -9.10 -3.32 -5.30
CA VAL A 9 -8.17 -3.04 -6.42
C VAL A 9 -7.85 -1.56 -6.50
N GLY A 10 -8.87 -0.69 -6.35
CA GLY A 10 -8.67 0.75 -6.30
C GLY A 10 -7.77 1.20 -5.15
N LEU A 11 -7.94 0.61 -3.96
CA LEU A 11 -7.10 0.90 -2.79
C LEU A 11 -5.65 0.44 -2.96
N TYR A 12 -5.42 -0.77 -3.48
CA TYR A 12 -4.07 -1.24 -3.84
C TYR A 12 -3.43 -0.35 -4.91
N GLY A 13 -4.20 0.11 -5.90
CA GLY A 13 -3.74 1.06 -6.92
C GLY A 13 -3.36 2.41 -6.33
N ALA A 14 -4.19 2.98 -5.45
CA ALA A 14 -3.89 4.22 -4.75
C ALA A 14 -2.65 4.09 -3.87
N LEU A 15 -2.53 3.00 -3.11
CA LEU A 15 -1.36 2.71 -2.28
C LEU A 15 -0.08 2.62 -3.10
N LEU A 16 -0.14 2.00 -4.29
CA LEU A 16 0.99 1.91 -5.21
C LEU A 16 1.41 3.29 -5.74
N ILE A 17 0.45 4.14 -6.09
CA ILE A 17 0.72 5.53 -6.53
C ILE A 17 1.35 6.34 -5.39
N PHE A 18 0.77 6.29 -4.18
CA PHE A 18 1.33 7.00 -3.01
C PHE A 18 2.72 6.50 -2.66
N SER A 19 2.96 5.19 -2.72
CA SER A 19 4.28 4.60 -2.50
C SER A 19 5.29 5.07 -3.54
N PHE A 20 4.88 5.13 -4.81
CA PHE A 20 5.75 5.59 -5.90
C PHE A 20 6.11 7.08 -5.76
N ILE A 21 5.13 7.94 -5.45
CA ILE A 21 5.36 9.37 -5.20
C ILE A 21 6.34 9.53 -4.02
N LEU A 22 6.11 8.82 -2.92
CA LEU A 22 6.95 8.92 -1.73
C LEU A 22 8.37 8.38 -1.99
N PHE A 23 8.51 7.31 -2.78
CA PHE A 23 9.81 6.80 -3.22
C PHE A 23 10.60 7.85 -4.02
N VAL A 24 9.98 8.47 -5.04
CA VAL A 24 10.64 9.48 -5.87
C VAL A 24 11.05 10.70 -5.03
N LEU A 25 10.17 11.18 -4.14
CA LEU A 25 10.49 12.29 -3.25
C LEU A 25 11.63 11.94 -2.27
N SER A 26 11.67 10.70 -1.79
CA SER A 26 12.73 10.23 -0.89
C SER A 26 14.08 10.15 -1.59
N CYS A 27 14.10 9.65 -2.84
CA CYS A 27 15.30 9.67 -3.67
C CYS A 27 15.79 11.09 -3.96
N ALA A 28 14.88 12.01 -4.27
CA ALA A 28 15.22 13.42 -4.48
C ALA A 28 15.81 14.04 -3.21
N ARG A 29 15.27 13.70 -2.03
CA ARG A 29 15.79 14.18 -0.73
C ARG A 29 17.18 13.63 -0.44
N ILE A 30 17.43 12.33 -0.60
CA ILE A 30 18.78 11.76 -0.40
C ILE A 30 19.79 12.37 -1.37
N ASN A 31 19.41 12.57 -2.63
CA ASN A 31 20.30 13.18 -3.61
C ASN A 31 20.68 14.60 -3.18
N TYR A 32 19.71 15.37 -2.71
CA TYR A 32 19.93 16.71 -2.15
C TYR A 32 20.85 16.68 -0.93
N THR A 33 20.55 15.85 0.08
CA THR A 33 21.31 15.84 1.35
C THR A 33 22.77 15.38 1.20
N LEU A 34 23.08 14.63 0.14
CA LEU A 34 24.44 14.16 -0.19
C LEU A 34 25.20 15.07 -1.17
N HIS A 35 24.53 16.05 -1.80
CA HIS A 35 25.13 16.96 -2.77
C HIS A 35 24.72 18.41 -2.46
N LEU A 36 24.92 18.84 -1.21
CA LEU A 36 24.55 20.20 -0.81
C LEU A 36 25.52 21.22 -1.45
N SER A 37 24.96 22.27 -2.06
CA SER A 37 25.78 23.36 -2.57
C SER A 37 26.35 24.18 -1.40
N ARG A 38 27.61 24.63 -1.50
CA ARG A 38 28.36 25.31 -0.42
C ARG A 38 27.70 26.56 0.16
N GLY A 39 26.69 27.13 -0.52
CA GLY A 39 25.94 28.31 -0.09
C GLY A 39 24.52 28.04 0.43
N ASP A 40 24.13 26.77 0.66
CA ASP A 40 22.77 26.45 1.12
C ASP A 40 22.55 26.92 2.58
N PRO A 41 21.53 27.78 2.83
CA PRO A 41 21.24 28.31 4.16
C PRO A 41 20.81 27.24 5.18
N LEU A 42 20.42 26.03 4.75
CA LEU A 42 19.83 25.04 5.65
C LEU A 42 20.85 24.25 6.49
N ASN A 43 22.08 24.06 5.99
CA ASN A 43 23.16 23.39 6.74
C ASN A 43 24.56 23.94 6.45
N ASN A 44 24.68 25.23 6.08
CA ASN A 44 25.93 25.86 5.68
C ASN A 44 26.69 25.06 4.59
N GLY A 45 25.95 24.41 3.69
CA GLY A 45 26.51 23.57 2.63
C GLY A 45 27.26 22.32 3.10
N ARG A 46 27.00 21.81 4.31
CA ARG A 46 27.53 20.52 4.78
C ARG A 46 26.55 19.40 4.50
N ASP A 47 27.04 18.34 3.87
CA ASP A 47 26.25 17.12 3.67
C ASP A 47 25.90 16.49 5.02
N PHE A 48 24.70 15.93 5.11
CA PHE A 48 24.22 15.23 6.31
C PHE A 48 23.38 14.02 5.93
N TYR A 49 23.33 13.03 6.81
CA TYR A 49 22.56 11.81 6.59
C TYR A 49 21.30 11.83 7.45
N ASP A 50 20.14 11.78 6.81
CA ASP A 50 18.84 11.66 7.47
C ASP A 50 18.42 10.18 7.49
N PRO A 51 18.40 9.51 8.65
CA PRO A 51 18.08 8.09 8.76
C PRO A 51 16.61 7.76 8.46
N VAL A 52 15.71 8.74 8.45
CA VAL A 52 14.28 8.51 8.15
C VAL A 52 14.06 8.24 6.66
N VAL A 53 14.83 8.91 5.79
CA VAL A 53 14.69 8.76 4.34
C VAL A 53 14.97 7.33 3.82
N PRO A 54 16.05 6.63 4.20
CA PRO A 54 16.29 5.25 3.78
C PRO A 54 15.22 4.29 4.33
N GLU A 55 14.67 4.52 5.54
CA GLU A 55 13.56 3.75 6.09
C GLU A 55 12.29 3.88 5.22
N LEU A 56 11.97 5.11 4.80
CA LEU A 56 10.86 5.40 3.90
C LEU A 56 11.06 4.78 2.51
N ILE A 57 12.29 4.78 1.98
CA ILE A 57 12.63 4.11 0.71
C ILE A 57 12.41 2.61 0.83
N PHE A 58 12.91 1.99 1.91
CA PHE A 58 12.69 0.56 2.14
C PHE A 58 11.20 0.24 2.24
N THR A 59 10.47 1.02 3.03
CA THR A 59 9.02 0.87 3.22
C THR A 59 8.26 0.96 1.91
N THR A 60 8.55 1.96 1.08
CA THR A 60 7.90 2.15 -0.22
C THR A 60 8.25 1.06 -1.22
N LEU A 61 9.48 0.57 -1.27
CA LEU A 61 9.88 -0.55 -2.13
C LEU A 61 9.15 -1.85 -1.76
N VAL A 62 9.11 -2.18 -0.48
CA VAL A 62 8.38 -3.37 0.01
C VAL A 62 6.88 -3.21 -0.28
N THR A 63 6.32 -2.02 -0.08
CA THR A 63 4.90 -1.73 -0.36
C THR A 63 4.57 -1.82 -1.85
N MET A 64 5.44 -1.31 -2.72
CA MET A 64 5.30 -1.42 -4.17
C MET A 64 5.39 -2.88 -4.62
N GLY A 65 6.35 -3.64 -4.09
CA GLY A 65 6.48 -5.07 -4.36
C GLY A 65 5.24 -5.85 -3.95
N TRP A 66 4.73 -5.61 -2.74
CA TRP A 66 3.51 -6.23 -2.23
C TRP A 66 2.26 -5.83 -3.02
N SER A 67 2.05 -4.53 -3.24
CA SER A 67 0.88 -4.01 -3.97
C SER A 67 0.90 -4.45 -5.43
N GLY A 68 2.07 -4.44 -6.07
CA GLY A 68 2.28 -4.95 -7.42
C GLY A 68 2.00 -6.45 -7.52
N LEU A 69 2.48 -7.24 -6.56
CA LEU A 69 2.17 -8.67 -6.47
C LEU A 69 0.67 -8.91 -6.33
N MET A 70 -0.02 -8.20 -5.44
CA MET A 70 -1.46 -8.34 -5.23
C MET A 70 -2.28 -7.93 -6.47
N LEU A 71 -1.95 -6.81 -7.11
CA LEU A 71 -2.58 -6.39 -8.36
C LEU A 71 -2.30 -7.38 -9.49
N PHE A 72 -1.06 -7.84 -9.62
CA PHE A 72 -0.68 -8.83 -10.62
C PHE A 72 -1.43 -10.14 -10.44
N LEU A 73 -1.59 -10.62 -9.20
CA LEU A 73 -2.38 -11.81 -8.90
C LEU A 73 -3.87 -11.60 -9.16
N PHE A 74 -4.39 -10.39 -8.96
CA PHE A 74 -5.76 -10.05 -9.32
C PHE A 74 -5.97 -10.09 -10.85
N PHE A 75 -5.08 -9.47 -11.63
CA PHE A 75 -5.17 -9.45 -13.10
C PHE A 75 -4.84 -10.80 -13.74
N LYS A 76 -3.82 -11.52 -13.24
CA LYS A 76 -3.53 -12.90 -13.64
C LYS A 76 -4.46 -13.92 -13.01
N GLY A 77 -5.41 -13.50 -12.16
CA GLY A 77 -6.38 -14.27 -11.37
C GLY A 77 -7.43 -15.06 -12.17
N THR A 78 -7.07 -15.43 -13.39
CA THR A 78 -7.45 -16.68 -14.06
C THR A 78 -6.54 -17.87 -13.65
N LEU A 79 -5.47 -17.65 -12.86
CA LEU A 79 -4.53 -18.70 -12.41
C LEU A 79 -4.83 -19.21 -10.99
N LYS A 80 -5.17 -20.50 -10.90
CA LYS A 80 -5.50 -21.29 -9.70
C LYS A 80 -4.28 -21.47 -8.75
N ILE A 81 -3.86 -20.43 -8.03
CA ILE A 81 -2.83 -20.59 -6.98
C ILE A 81 -3.52 -20.68 -5.61
N ARG A 82 -3.53 -21.88 -5.02
CA ARG A 82 -4.21 -22.22 -3.76
C ARG A 82 -3.59 -21.55 -2.52
N PHE A 83 -2.36 -21.06 -2.64
CA PHE A 83 -1.50 -20.67 -1.51
C PHE A 83 -1.68 -19.22 -1.02
N LEU A 84 -2.25 -18.32 -1.82
CA LEU A 84 -2.57 -16.93 -1.42
C LEU A 84 -4.07 -16.74 -1.16
N ARG A 85 -4.78 -17.85 -0.92
CA ARG A 85 -6.25 -17.89 -0.80
C ARG A 85 -6.74 -17.72 0.65
N LEU A 86 -5.83 -17.62 1.62
CA LEU A 86 -6.18 -17.27 3.00
C LEU A 86 -6.15 -15.75 3.17
N TYR A 87 -7.32 -15.18 3.46
CA TYR A 87 -7.45 -13.80 3.96
C TYR A 87 -6.53 -13.50 5.16
N GLY A 88 -6.03 -14.52 5.86
CA GLY A 88 -5.05 -14.40 6.93
C GLY A 88 -3.67 -13.92 6.45
N ASP A 89 -3.13 -14.48 5.36
CA ASP A 89 -1.78 -14.14 4.88
C ASP A 89 -1.73 -12.72 4.31
N GLU A 90 -2.81 -12.30 3.65
CA GLU A 90 -2.98 -10.93 3.19
C GLU A 90 -3.04 -9.95 4.37
N LEU A 91 -3.80 -10.29 5.42
CA LEU A 91 -3.90 -9.46 6.62
C LEU A 91 -2.55 -9.34 7.35
N VAL A 92 -1.79 -10.44 7.46
CA VAL A 92 -0.45 -10.41 8.06
C VAL A 92 0.48 -9.49 7.26
N GLY A 93 0.49 -9.59 5.94
CA GLY A 93 1.28 -8.67 5.09
C GLY A 93 0.86 -7.20 5.25
N LEU A 94 -0.45 -6.93 5.31
CA LEU A 94 -0.97 -5.57 5.53
C LEU A 94 -0.60 -5.03 6.91
N VAL A 95 -0.61 -5.85 7.97
CA VAL A 95 -0.22 -5.43 9.32
C VAL A 95 1.28 -5.13 9.41
N ILE A 96 2.13 -5.95 8.77
CA ILE A 96 3.58 -5.70 8.71
C ILE A 96 3.85 -4.38 7.99
N LEU A 97 3.21 -4.17 6.83
CA LEU A 97 3.31 -2.89 6.10
C LEU A 97 2.80 -1.72 6.96
N TRP A 98 1.69 -1.89 7.66
CA TRP A 98 1.13 -0.87 8.52
C TRP A 98 2.12 -0.42 9.60
N LEU A 99 2.87 -1.35 10.19
CA LEU A 99 3.93 -1.05 11.17
C LEU A 99 5.10 -0.27 10.55
N PHE A 100 5.53 -0.61 9.33
CA PHE A 100 6.58 0.15 8.65
C PHE A 100 6.13 1.58 8.29
N TRP A 101 4.89 1.74 7.83
CA TRP A 101 4.37 3.07 7.48
C TRP A 101 4.17 3.97 8.71
N ILE A 102 3.68 3.43 9.83
CA ILE A 102 3.54 4.24 11.05
C ILE A 102 4.90 4.59 11.66
N GLY A 103 5.87 3.66 11.60
CA GLY A 103 7.25 3.91 12.03
C GLY A 103 7.88 5.07 11.28
N GLY A 104 7.86 5.01 9.94
CA GLY A 104 8.40 6.07 9.09
C GLY A 104 7.67 7.40 9.24
N ALA A 105 6.33 7.39 9.38
CA ALA A 105 5.56 8.62 9.59
C ALA A 105 5.84 9.25 10.96
N ALA A 106 5.90 8.45 12.02
CA ALA A 106 6.20 8.95 13.37
C ALA A 106 7.64 9.47 13.47
N ALA A 107 8.61 8.76 12.88
CA ALA A 107 10.00 9.21 12.81
C ALA A 107 10.12 10.54 12.05
N ALA A 108 9.45 10.67 10.90
CA ALA A 108 9.39 11.92 10.14
C ALA A 108 8.81 13.09 10.95
N SER A 109 7.65 12.90 11.59
CA SER A 109 7.01 13.96 12.38
C SER A 109 7.82 14.38 13.61
N THR A 110 8.59 13.46 14.21
CA THR A 110 9.42 13.78 15.38
C THR A 110 10.74 14.45 15.01
N LEU A 111 11.40 14.02 13.92
CA LEU A 111 12.67 14.62 13.50
C LEU A 111 12.49 15.97 12.80
N TRP A 112 11.46 16.14 11.97
CA TRP A 112 11.32 17.35 11.16
C TRP A 112 10.47 18.44 11.85
N GLY A 113 9.58 18.06 12.77
CA GLY A 113 8.88 19.00 13.66
C GLY A 113 8.02 20.05 12.93
N ASN A 114 8.09 21.31 13.36
CA ASN A 114 7.30 22.41 12.75
C ASN A 114 7.99 23.00 11.51
N LEU A 115 7.63 22.52 10.31
CA LEU A 115 8.17 23.03 9.04
C LEU A 115 7.53 24.34 8.53
N SER A 116 6.50 24.86 9.20
CA SER A 116 5.76 26.05 8.73
C SER A 116 6.63 27.30 8.59
N PHE A 117 7.69 27.41 9.40
CA PHE A 117 8.61 28.54 9.37
C PHE A 117 9.51 28.58 8.12
N CYS A 118 9.72 27.44 7.47
CA CYS A 118 10.71 27.25 6.40
C CYS A 118 10.06 27.06 5.02
N GLN A 119 8.75 27.24 4.89
CA GLN A 119 7.98 26.93 3.68
C GLN A 119 8.39 27.74 2.43
N GLN A 120 9.15 28.82 2.61
CA GLN A 120 9.78 29.60 1.54
C GLN A 120 10.87 28.84 0.76
N PHE A 121 11.48 27.83 1.36
CA PHE A 121 12.54 27.03 0.73
C PHE A 121 11.98 25.74 0.14
N GLN A 122 12.40 25.41 -1.08
CA GLN A 122 11.97 24.21 -1.80
C GLN A 122 12.27 22.92 -1.01
N ALA A 123 13.36 22.89 -0.25
CA ALA A 123 13.72 21.75 0.60
C ALA A 123 12.65 21.44 1.66
N CYS A 124 12.10 22.46 2.32
CA CYS A 124 11.07 22.28 3.36
C CYS A 124 9.71 21.89 2.76
N GLN A 125 9.40 22.34 1.54
CA GLN A 125 8.19 21.91 0.82
C GLN A 125 8.23 20.41 0.50
N VAL A 126 9.40 19.89 0.09
CA VAL A 126 9.59 18.45 -0.18
C VAL A 126 9.41 17.62 1.10
N LEU A 127 9.91 18.10 2.25
CA LEU A 127 9.73 17.39 3.53
C LEU A 127 8.28 17.36 3.97
N SER A 128 7.57 18.48 3.85
CA SER A 128 6.15 18.53 4.16
C SER A 128 5.34 17.61 3.25
N ALA A 129 5.68 17.53 1.96
CA ALA A 129 5.08 16.58 1.04
C ALA A 129 5.37 15.13 1.46
N LEU A 130 6.62 14.79 1.79
CA LEU A 130 7.02 13.46 2.25
C LEU A 130 6.20 13.02 3.48
N GLU A 131 6.11 13.87 4.49
CA GLU A 131 5.35 13.60 5.71
C GLU A 131 3.86 13.39 5.40
N THR A 132 3.28 14.27 4.57
CA THR A 132 1.85 14.18 4.21
C THR A 132 1.55 12.87 3.46
N PHE A 133 2.38 12.49 2.50
CA PHE A 133 2.21 11.23 1.77
C PHE A 133 2.47 10.00 2.67
N ALA A 134 3.37 10.10 3.66
CA ALA A 134 3.58 9.04 4.65
C ALA A 134 2.30 8.76 5.45
N TRP A 135 1.66 9.82 5.95
CA TRP A 135 0.38 9.71 6.65
C TRP A 135 -0.76 9.21 5.75
N PHE A 136 -0.83 9.66 4.49
CA PHE A 136 -1.85 9.17 3.56
C PHE A 136 -1.69 7.68 3.22
N GLY A 137 -0.47 7.19 3.06
CA GLY A 137 -0.24 5.75 2.85
C GLY A 137 -0.65 4.93 4.07
N TRP A 138 -0.34 5.40 5.28
CA TRP A 138 -0.78 4.77 6.53
C TRP A 138 -2.32 4.74 6.68
N LEU A 139 -3.00 5.85 6.37
CA LEU A 139 -4.47 5.92 6.37
C LEU A 139 -5.08 4.94 5.36
N THR A 140 -4.48 4.85 4.17
CA THR A 140 -4.91 3.92 3.12
C THR A 140 -4.77 2.46 3.58
N LEU A 141 -3.64 2.10 4.19
CA LEU A 141 -3.44 0.77 4.78
C LEU A 141 -4.44 0.47 5.90
N THR A 142 -4.71 1.44 6.76
CA THR A 142 -5.70 1.30 7.84
C THR A 142 -7.09 1.01 7.28
N ALA A 143 -7.51 1.73 6.24
CA ALA A 143 -8.77 1.48 5.55
C ALA A 143 -8.83 0.07 4.94
N MET A 144 -7.73 -0.40 4.34
CA MET A 144 -7.65 -1.76 3.79
C MET A 144 -7.72 -2.85 4.85
N ILE A 145 -7.08 -2.65 6.00
CA ILE A 145 -7.16 -3.56 7.15
C ILE A 145 -8.60 -3.62 7.66
N ILE A 146 -9.26 -2.47 7.85
CA ILE A 146 -10.66 -2.41 8.32
C ILE A 146 -11.57 -3.17 7.37
N ILE A 147 -11.46 -2.93 6.05
CA ILE A 147 -12.27 -3.64 5.05
C ILE A 147 -12.02 -5.15 5.11
N SER A 148 -10.76 -5.57 5.25
CA SER A 148 -10.39 -6.99 5.33
C SER A 148 -10.96 -7.65 6.58
N VAL A 149 -10.90 -6.97 7.73
CA VAL A 149 -11.46 -7.45 9.00
C VAL A 149 -12.98 -7.57 8.93
N VAL A 150 -13.68 -6.56 8.38
CA VAL A 150 -15.14 -6.58 8.22
C VAL A 150 -15.58 -7.78 7.37
N VAL A 151 -14.89 -8.07 6.27
CA VAL A 151 -15.17 -9.23 5.42
C VAL A 151 -14.99 -10.55 6.18
N VAL A 152 -13.91 -10.67 6.96
CA VAL A 152 -13.65 -11.87 7.76
C VAL A 152 -14.72 -12.07 8.84
N ILE A 153 -15.13 -10.99 9.53
CA ILE A 153 -16.16 -11.05 10.57
C ILE A 153 -17.52 -11.42 9.97
N GLN A 154 -17.92 -10.81 8.85
CA GLN A 154 -19.16 -11.14 8.15
C GLN A 154 -19.16 -12.60 7.68
N SER A 155 -18.04 -13.08 7.15
CA SER A 155 -17.88 -14.48 6.73
C SER A 155 -17.99 -15.46 7.91
N ARG A 156 -17.42 -15.11 9.07
CA ARG A 156 -17.53 -15.92 10.30
C ARG A 156 -18.95 -15.95 10.87
N ASN A 157 -19.66 -14.81 10.88
CA ASN A 157 -21.01 -14.72 11.43
C ASN A 157 -22.04 -15.51 10.60
N ASN A 158 -21.80 -15.67 9.29
CA ASN A 158 -22.66 -16.44 8.37
C ASN A 158 -22.38 -17.96 8.34
N GLN A 159 -21.91 -18.54 9.44
CA GLN A 159 -21.81 -20.00 9.68
C GLN A 159 -21.27 -20.84 8.49
N GLY A 160 -20.08 -20.50 7.99
CA GLY A 160 -19.27 -21.43 7.19
C GLY A 160 -19.71 -21.67 5.74
N LYS A 161 -20.82 -21.08 5.26
CA LYS A 161 -21.16 -21.14 3.81
C LYS A 161 -20.32 -20.18 2.95
N GLY A 162 -19.72 -19.15 3.55
CA GLY A 162 -18.97 -18.10 2.83
C GLY A 162 -17.48 -18.36 2.61
N LEU A 163 -16.86 -19.35 3.28
CA LEU A 163 -15.45 -19.71 3.03
C LEU A 163 -15.26 -20.62 1.80
N ALA A 164 -16.36 -21.13 1.25
CA ALA A 164 -16.38 -21.90 0.01
C ALA A 164 -16.85 -21.09 -1.20
N GLU A 165 -17.13 -19.78 -1.05
CA GLU A 165 -17.43 -18.95 -2.20
C GLU A 165 -16.12 -18.58 -2.90
N SER A 166 -15.63 -19.53 -3.70
CA SER A 166 -14.79 -19.24 -4.85
C SER A 166 -15.43 -18.12 -5.65
N ILE A 167 -14.63 -17.13 -6.06
CA ILE A 167 -15.01 -16.20 -7.12
C ILE A 167 -15.69 -17.03 -8.23
N PRO A 168 -16.94 -16.73 -8.63
CA PRO A 168 -17.69 -17.56 -9.56
C PRO A 168 -16.87 -17.72 -10.83
N THR A 169 -16.40 -18.94 -11.07
CA THR A 169 -15.65 -19.28 -12.26
C THR A 169 -16.65 -19.39 -13.41
N ARG A 170 -16.30 -18.79 -14.56
CA ARG A 170 -17.10 -18.80 -15.80
C ARG A 170 -17.49 -20.20 -16.32
N TYR A 171 -16.98 -21.27 -15.71
CA TYR A 171 -17.24 -22.67 -16.07
C TYR A 171 -18.53 -23.23 -15.46
N ASP A 172 -19.06 -22.64 -14.38
CA ASP A 172 -20.26 -23.17 -13.71
C ASP A 172 -21.53 -22.95 -14.56
N THR A 173 -21.50 -22.01 -15.50
CA THR A 173 -22.58 -21.77 -16.47
C THR A 173 -22.57 -22.70 -17.67
N VAL A 174 -21.46 -23.39 -17.96
CA VAL A 174 -21.37 -24.32 -19.10
C VAL A 174 -21.83 -25.72 -18.69
N GLY A 175 -21.43 -26.19 -17.51
CA GLY A 175 -21.88 -27.50 -16.99
C GLY A 175 -23.39 -27.58 -16.74
N ASN A 176 -24.04 -26.46 -16.40
CA ASN A 176 -25.49 -26.42 -16.22
C ASN A 176 -26.27 -26.38 -17.55
N LYS A 177 -25.61 -26.05 -18.68
CA LYS A 177 -26.25 -26.16 -20.01
C LYS A 177 -26.22 -27.59 -20.53
N GLU A 178 -25.11 -28.30 -20.34
CA GLU A 178 -24.98 -29.70 -20.79
C GLU A 178 -25.92 -30.65 -20.03
N GLN A 179 -26.17 -30.40 -18.74
CA GLN A 179 -27.13 -31.17 -17.94
C GLN A 179 -28.59 -30.95 -18.36
N VAL A 180 -28.93 -29.78 -18.92
CA VAL A 180 -30.29 -29.47 -19.41
C VAL A 180 -30.52 -30.07 -20.79
N GLU A 181 -29.47 -30.20 -21.61
CA GLU A 181 -29.59 -30.73 -22.99
C GLU A 181 -29.67 -32.26 -23.05
N ILE A 182 -29.23 -32.97 -22.00
CA ILE A 182 -29.34 -34.45 -21.89
C ILE A 182 -30.70 -34.88 -21.28
N ALA A 183 -31.45 -33.93 -20.72
CA ALA A 183 -32.72 -34.18 -20.03
C ALA A 183 -33.97 -33.86 -20.88
N VAL A 184 -33.82 -33.60 -22.19
CA VAL A 184 -34.92 -33.34 -23.14
C VAL A 184 -34.89 -34.35 -24.28
#